data_AF-A0A533S8N1-F1
#
_entry.id   AF-A0A533S8N1-F1
#
_cell.length_a   1.000
_cell.length_b   1.000
_cell.length_c   1.000
_cell.angle_alpha   90.00
_cell.angle_beta   90.00
_cell.angle_gamma   90.00
#
_symmetry.space_group_name_H-M   'P 1'
#
loop_
_entity.id
_entity.type
_entity.pdbx_description
1 polymer ?
#
loop_
_entity_poly.entity_id
_entity_poly.type
_entity_poly.pdbx_seq_one_letter_code
_entity_poly.pdbx_strand_id
1 'polypeptide(L)'
;MGNSRLPRSNCIDWLAKGPFAAHIDAYKQYLVERGYAANTLSNCMRSVAHFAQWARGRRLRVQHMDESVVVEFLDTHLPGCRCTGSICRHRASLSAALGHLLVVLRTRGVVAPPKVDLTPVEGELQRYDTYMDHVRGLAPKTRSIALRIVRRLL
;
A
#
# COMPACT_ATOMS: atom_id res chain seq x y z
N MET A 1 8.80 24.02 33.18
CA MET A 1 7.64 23.11 33.03
C MET A 1 7.73 22.41 31.68
N GLY A 2 7.66 21.08 31.69
CA GLY A 2 8.20 20.18 30.68
C GLY A 2 7.54 20.28 29.30
N ASN A 3 8.38 20.45 28.28
CA ASN A 3 7.98 20.35 26.88
C ASN A 3 8.10 18.88 26.47
N SER A 4 7.01 18.12 26.58
CA SER A 4 6.94 16.71 26.21
C SER A 4 7.03 16.56 24.69
N ARG A 5 8.25 16.66 24.14
CA ARG A 5 8.54 16.25 22.77
C ARG A 5 8.33 14.74 22.70
N LEU A 6 7.21 14.31 22.12
CA LEU A 6 7.01 12.91 21.77
C LEU A 6 8.15 12.48 20.83
N PRO A 7 8.75 11.30 21.04
CA PRO A 7 9.84 10.84 20.21
C PRO A 7 9.33 10.65 18.78
N ARG A 8 10.17 10.99 17.79
CA ARG A 8 9.97 10.63 16.39
C ARG A 8 10.06 9.11 16.26
N SER A 9 9.05 8.40 16.73
CA SER A 9 8.95 6.95 16.59
C SER A 9 8.95 6.66 15.10
N ASN A 10 9.96 5.90 14.65
CA ASN A 10 10.09 5.53 13.26
C ASN A 10 8.82 4.78 12.89
N CYS A 11 8.09 5.25 11.86
CA CYS A 11 6.80 4.69 11.45
C CYS A 11 6.91 3.19 11.05
N ILE A 12 8.14 2.67 10.95
CA ILE A 12 8.48 1.29 10.64
C ILE A 12 8.51 0.42 11.91
N ASP A 13 8.92 0.96 13.07
CA ASP A 13 9.07 0.21 14.32
C ASP A 13 7.74 -0.24 14.91
N TRP A 14 6.66 0.51 14.64
CA TRP A 14 5.34 0.17 15.15
C TRP A 14 4.56 -0.76 14.23
N LEU A 15 4.88 -0.79 12.92
CA LEU A 15 4.36 -1.80 11.99
C LEU A 15 4.75 -3.22 12.43
N ALA A 16 5.94 -3.36 13.04
CA ALA A 16 6.41 -4.60 13.66
C ALA A 16 5.64 -5.01 14.93
N LYS A 17 4.74 -4.16 15.45
CA LYS A 17 3.89 -4.43 16.63
C LYS A 17 2.39 -4.46 16.27
N GLY A 18 2.04 -4.33 15.00
CA GLY A 18 0.66 -4.25 14.50
C GLY A 18 0.19 -5.50 13.76
N PRO A 19 -1.05 -5.51 13.24
CA PRO A 19 -1.64 -6.65 12.52
C PRO A 19 -0.88 -7.05 11.24
N PHE A 20 0.02 -6.20 10.76
CA PHE A 20 0.86 -6.46 9.59
C PHE A 20 2.27 -6.93 9.95
N ALA A 21 2.66 -6.98 11.22
CA ALA A 21 4.03 -7.24 11.67
C ALA A 21 4.65 -8.49 11.01
N ALA A 22 3.90 -9.60 10.99
CA ALA A 22 4.35 -10.85 10.40
C ALA A 22 4.54 -10.78 8.88
N HIS A 23 3.99 -9.76 8.21
CA HIS A 23 3.93 -9.63 6.74
C HIS A 23 4.83 -8.52 6.18
N ILE A 24 5.38 -7.66 7.02
CA ILE A 24 6.20 -6.53 6.59
C ILE A 24 7.47 -6.97 5.88
N ASP A 25 8.17 -7.98 6.37
CA ASP A 25 9.43 -8.40 5.73
C ASP A 25 9.19 -9.08 4.39
N ALA A 26 8.12 -9.88 4.28
CA ALA A 26 7.67 -10.41 3.00
C ALA A 26 7.27 -9.30 2.02
N TYR A 27 6.66 -8.22 2.51
CA TYR A 27 6.33 -7.05 1.69
C TYR A 27 7.57 -6.29 1.21
N LYS A 28 8.56 -6.09 2.08
CA LYS A 28 9.83 -5.47 1.69
C LYS A 28 10.54 -6.32 0.64
N GLN A 29 10.65 -7.63 0.88
CA GLN A 29 11.28 -8.57 -0.05
C GLN A 29 10.57 -8.54 -1.40
N TYR A 30 9.24 -8.61 -1.41
CA TYR A 30 8.42 -8.52 -2.63
C TYR A 30 8.73 -7.27 -3.48
N LEU A 31 8.97 -6.13 -2.82
CA LEU A 31 9.32 -4.88 -3.49
C LEU A 31 10.78 -4.87 -3.97
N VAL A 32 11.71 -5.42 -3.20
CA VAL A 32 13.13 -5.51 -3.57
C VAL A 32 13.32 -6.44 -4.78
N GLU A 33 12.67 -7.60 -4.79
CA GLU A 33 12.69 -8.55 -5.92
C GLU A 33 12.15 -7.92 -7.22
N ARG A 34 11.29 -6.92 -7.09
CA ARG A 34 10.77 -6.12 -8.20
C ARG A 34 11.67 -4.92 -8.57
N GLY A 35 12.86 -4.82 -8.01
CA GLY A 35 13.82 -3.76 -8.37
C GLY A 35 13.35 -2.35 -7.99
N TYR A 36 12.47 -2.21 -6.99
CA TYR A 36 12.08 -0.90 -6.49
C TYR A 36 13.26 -0.22 -5.79
N ALA A 37 13.52 1.04 -6.16
CA ALA A 37 14.57 1.85 -5.54
C ALA A 37 14.28 2.12 -4.06
N ALA A 38 15.33 2.32 -3.25
CA ALA A 38 15.22 2.52 -1.80
C ALA A 38 14.26 3.64 -1.39
N ASN A 39 14.21 4.74 -2.16
CA ASN A 39 13.27 5.83 -1.91
C ASN A 39 11.81 5.41 -2.15
N THR A 40 11.55 4.62 -3.19
CA THR A 40 10.22 4.06 -3.48
C THR A 40 9.80 3.07 -2.40
N LEU A 41 10.70 2.16 -2.00
CA LEU A 41 10.48 1.25 -0.88
C LEU A 41 10.09 2.02 0.39
N SER A 42 10.83 3.08 0.72
CA SER A 42 10.54 3.93 1.88
C SER A 42 9.16 4.59 1.80
N ASN A 43 8.75 5.04 0.61
CA ASN A 43 7.41 5.62 0.41
C ASN A 43 6.29 4.57 0.49
N CYS A 44 6.50 3.37 -0.03
CA CYS A 44 5.60 2.24 0.15
C CYS A 44 5.44 1.90 1.63
N MET A 45 6.54 1.83 2.39
CA MET A 45 6.51 1.58 3.83
C MET A 45 5.74 2.66 4.61
N ARG A 46 5.94 3.94 4.29
CA ARG A 46 5.14 5.03 4.90
C ARG A 46 3.66 4.92 4.58
N SER A 47 3.32 4.49 3.35
CA SER A 47 1.95 4.29 2.91
C SER A 47 1.26 3.16 3.68
N VAL A 48 1.93 2.01 3.80
CA VAL A 48 1.45 0.86 4.59
C VAL A 48 1.29 1.23 6.06
N ALA A 49 2.23 2.00 6.61
CA ALA A 49 2.11 2.46 7.98
C ALA A 49 0.88 3.38 8.16
N HIS A 50 0.69 4.38 7.31
CA HIS A 50 -0.48 5.25 7.40
C HIS A 50 -1.81 4.48 7.35
N PHE A 51 -1.92 3.52 6.43
CA PHE A 51 -3.07 2.62 6.36
C PHE A 51 -3.25 1.77 7.62
N ALA A 52 -2.18 1.16 8.11
CA ALA A 52 -2.24 0.31 9.29
C ALA A 52 -2.67 1.10 10.55
N GLN A 53 -2.32 2.39 10.63
CA GLN A 53 -2.66 3.25 11.77
C GLN A 53 -4.16 3.52 11.77
N TRP A 54 -4.70 3.84 10.59
CA TRP A 54 -6.14 4.01 10.38
C TRP A 54 -6.91 2.72 10.64
N ALA A 55 -6.45 1.59 10.09
CA ALA A 55 -7.07 0.28 10.28
C ALA A 55 -7.13 -0.14 11.76
N ARG A 56 -6.06 0.14 12.52
CA ARG A 56 -6.01 -0.11 13.97
C ARG A 56 -7.04 0.74 14.72
N GLY A 57 -7.16 2.02 14.38
CA GLY A 57 -8.18 2.91 14.97
C GLY A 57 -9.61 2.37 14.78
N ARG A 58 -9.84 1.67 13.66
CA ARG A 58 -11.11 1.00 13.33
C ARG A 58 -11.20 -0.46 13.80
N ARG A 59 -10.18 -0.98 14.50
CA ARG A 59 -10.09 -2.37 14.99
C ARG A 59 -10.30 -3.43 13.90
N LEU A 60 -9.91 -3.11 12.67
CA LEU A 60 -10.06 -4.01 11.54
C LEU A 60 -9.03 -5.14 11.62
N ARG A 61 -9.46 -6.38 11.33
CA ARG A 61 -8.59 -7.56 11.30
C ARG A 61 -7.89 -7.67 9.94
N VAL A 62 -6.64 -8.14 9.94
CA VAL A 62 -5.83 -8.28 8.71
C VAL A 62 -6.51 -9.12 7.64
N GLN A 63 -7.25 -10.16 8.04
CA GLN A 63 -7.99 -11.05 7.14
C GLN A 63 -9.13 -10.38 6.36
N HIS A 64 -9.61 -9.22 6.80
CA HIS A 64 -10.65 -8.43 6.13
C HIS A 64 -10.08 -7.25 5.34
N MET A 65 -8.75 -7.16 5.22
CA MET A 65 -8.09 -6.10 4.44
C MET A 65 -8.18 -6.46 2.97
N ASP A 66 -9.32 -6.19 2.34
CA ASP A 66 -9.52 -6.36 0.91
C ASP A 66 -9.58 -4.99 0.19
N GLU A 67 -9.87 -5.01 -1.11
CA GLU A 67 -9.98 -3.81 -1.93
C GLU A 67 -11.02 -2.82 -1.40
N SER A 68 -12.12 -3.29 -0.80
CA SER A 68 -13.17 -2.42 -0.29
C SER A 68 -12.67 -1.57 0.89
N VAL A 69 -11.88 -2.18 1.77
CA VAL A 69 -11.24 -1.48 2.90
C VAL A 69 -10.17 -0.51 2.42
N VAL A 70 -9.44 -0.86 1.36
CA VAL A 70 -8.48 0.05 0.73
C VAL A 70 -9.19 1.25 0.10
N VAL A 71 -10.29 1.03 -0.63
CA VAL A 71 -11.13 2.10 -1.20
C VAL A 71 -11.68 3.00 -0.10
N GLU A 72 -12.20 2.43 0.98
CA GLU A 72 -12.69 3.21 2.12
C GLU A 72 -11.60 4.11 2.71
N PHE A 73 -10.39 3.57 2.90
CA PHE A 73 -9.25 4.37 3.35
C PHE A 73 -8.93 5.52 2.39
N LEU A 74 -8.89 5.25 1.09
CA LEU A 74 -8.50 6.22 0.07
C LEU A 74 -9.55 7.30 -0.17
N ASP A 75 -10.84 6.96 -0.09
CA ASP A 75 -11.90 7.85 -0.53
C ASP A 75 -12.64 8.50 0.66
N THR A 76 -12.67 7.84 1.82
CA THR A 76 -13.31 8.38 3.02
C THR A 76 -12.32 9.01 3.99
N HIS A 77 -11.20 8.35 4.27
CA HIS A 77 -10.23 8.85 5.25
C HIS A 77 -9.25 9.85 4.67
N LEU A 78 -8.68 9.57 3.48
CA LEU A 78 -7.62 10.39 2.92
C LEU A 78 -8.00 11.87 2.71
N PRO A 79 -9.20 12.23 2.21
CA PRO A 79 -9.57 13.63 1.98
C PRO A 79 -9.58 14.48 3.26
N GLY A 80 -10.00 13.88 4.39
CA GLY A 80 -10.09 14.53 5.69
C GLY A 80 -8.90 14.23 6.63
N CYS A 81 -7.85 13.57 6.13
CA CYS A 81 -6.84 12.96 6.99
C CYS A 81 -6.03 14.00 7.79
N ARG A 82 -6.14 13.92 9.13
CA ARG A 82 -5.35 14.69 10.11
C ARG A 82 -4.28 13.87 10.82
N CYS A 83 -3.93 12.69 10.31
CA CYS A 83 -2.88 11.86 10.90
C CYS A 83 -1.55 12.62 10.98
N THR A 84 -0.85 12.46 12.10
CA THR A 84 0.44 13.10 12.36
C THR A 84 1.60 12.23 11.85
N GLY A 85 2.71 12.86 11.47
CA GLY A 85 3.92 12.18 10.98
C GLY A 85 4.18 12.33 9.48
N SER A 86 5.27 11.69 8.99
CA SER A 86 5.63 11.67 7.57
C SER A 86 4.74 10.65 6.83
N ILE A 87 3.52 11.08 6.52
CA ILE A 87 2.52 10.28 5.80
C ILE A 87 2.49 10.65 4.31
N CYS A 88 2.38 9.63 3.44
CA CYS A 88 2.14 9.88 2.02
C CYS A 88 0.67 10.27 1.82
N ARG A 89 0.40 11.41 1.16
CA ARG A 89 -0.98 11.88 0.92
C ARG A 89 -1.46 11.69 -0.52
N HIS A 90 -0.60 11.17 -1.40
CA HIS A 90 -0.98 10.95 -2.79
C HIS A 90 -1.78 9.66 -2.93
N ARG A 91 -3.07 9.79 -3.26
CA ARG A 91 -4.00 8.67 -3.48
C ARG A 91 -3.42 7.58 -4.37
N ALA A 92 -2.81 7.95 -5.51
CA ALA A 92 -2.21 7.00 -6.45
C ALA A 92 -1.04 6.21 -5.85
N SER A 93 -0.20 6.86 -5.05
CA SER A 93 0.94 6.20 -4.38
C SER A 93 0.48 5.27 -3.27
N LEU A 94 -0.52 5.70 -2.49
CA LEU A 94 -1.15 4.88 -1.46
C LEU A 94 -1.83 3.65 -2.07
N SER A 95 -2.65 3.84 -3.10
CA SER A 95 -3.31 2.78 -3.86
C SER A 95 -2.29 1.75 -4.38
N ALA A 96 -1.21 2.19 -5.04
CA ALA A 96 -0.17 1.27 -5.54
C ALA A 96 0.53 0.50 -4.40
N ALA A 97 0.90 1.18 -3.32
CA ALA A 97 1.56 0.54 -2.18
C ALA A 97 0.64 -0.50 -1.49
N LEU A 98 -0.64 -0.18 -1.33
CA LEU A 98 -1.64 -1.06 -0.73
C LEU A 98 -2.01 -2.22 -1.65
N GLY A 99 -2.08 -2.02 -2.96
CA GLY A 99 -2.24 -3.10 -3.93
C GLY A 99 -1.12 -4.15 -3.81
N HIS A 100 0.14 -3.72 -3.70
CA HIS A 100 1.25 -4.64 -3.44
C HIS A 100 1.14 -5.36 -2.09
N LEU A 101 0.60 -4.69 -1.07
CA LEU A 101 0.39 -5.31 0.24
C LEU A 101 -0.66 -6.43 0.14
N LEU A 102 -1.77 -6.19 -0.57
CA LEU A 102 -2.80 -7.21 -0.80
C LEU A 102 -2.27 -8.43 -1.56
N VAL A 103 -1.42 -8.22 -2.57
CA VAL A 103 -0.75 -9.34 -3.27
C VAL A 103 0.04 -10.19 -2.27
N VAL A 104 0.88 -9.58 -1.44
CA VAL A 104 1.70 -10.31 -0.46
C VAL A 104 0.85 -11.02 0.58
N LEU A 105 -0.20 -10.39 1.09
CA LEU A 105 -1.11 -11.00 2.05
C LEU A 105 -1.84 -12.21 1.47
N ARG A 106 -2.22 -12.17 0.18
CA ARG A 106 -2.85 -13.28 -0.53
C ARG A 106 -1.90 -14.42 -0.83
N THR A 107 -0.67 -14.13 -1.29
CA THR A 107 0.37 -15.16 -1.49
C THR A 107 0.64 -15.93 -0.20
N ARG A 108 0.40 -15.32 0.96
CA ARG A 108 0.57 -15.94 2.28
C ARG A 108 -0.73 -16.51 2.87
N GLY A 109 -1.84 -16.51 2.12
CA GLY A 109 -3.12 -17.07 2.54
C GLY A 109 -3.85 -16.30 3.64
N VAL A 110 -3.48 -15.04 3.88
CA VAL A 110 -4.01 -14.22 4.99
C VAL A 110 -5.32 -13.55 4.63
N VAL A 111 -5.39 -13.02 3.41
CA VAL A 111 -6.58 -12.34 2.85
C VAL A 111 -7.13 -13.23 1.75
N ALA A 112 -8.46 -13.30 1.66
CA ALA A 112 -9.13 -14.04 0.59
C ALA A 112 -8.72 -13.51 -0.80
N PRO A 113 -8.82 -14.34 -1.85
CA PRO A 113 -8.76 -13.85 -3.22
C PRO A 113 -9.70 -12.66 -3.42
N PRO A 114 -9.37 -11.73 -4.33
CA PRO A 114 -10.24 -10.59 -4.57
C PRO A 114 -11.63 -11.08 -4.96
N LYS A 115 -12.65 -10.60 -4.26
CA LYS A 115 -14.01 -10.63 -4.80
C LYS A 115 -13.94 -9.81 -6.07
N VAL A 116 -14.31 -10.40 -7.21
CA VAL A 116 -14.16 -9.76 -8.53
C VAL A 116 -15.19 -8.64 -8.66
N ASP A 117 -14.96 -7.55 -7.96
CA ASP A 117 -15.61 -6.25 -8.11
C ASP A 117 -14.50 -5.20 -8.25
N LEU A 118 -13.54 -5.48 -9.15
CA LEU A 118 -12.61 -4.44 -9.59
C LEU A 118 -13.46 -3.37 -10.26
N THR A 119 -13.31 -2.11 -9.83
CA THR A 119 -13.79 -1.02 -10.68
C THR A 119 -13.20 -1.23 -12.07
N PRO A 120 -13.92 -0.95 -13.16
CA PRO A 120 -13.43 -1.21 -14.51
C PRO A 120 -12.01 -0.66 -14.75
N VAL A 121 -11.71 0.48 -14.13
CA VAL A 121 -10.40 1.15 -14.14
C VAL A 121 -9.30 0.34 -13.43
N GLU A 122 -9.57 -0.20 -12.24
CA GLU A 122 -8.53 -0.92 -11.48
C GLU A 122 -8.22 -2.29 -12.09
N GLY A 123 -9.24 -2.95 -12.65
CA GLY A 123 -9.05 -4.17 -13.42
C GLY A 123 -8.26 -3.93 -14.70
N GLU A 124 -8.48 -2.80 -15.36
CA GLU A 124 -7.71 -2.41 -16.55
C GLU A 124 -6.26 -2.07 -16.21
N LEU A 125 -6.03 -1.33 -15.12
CA LEU A 125 -4.68 -1.04 -14.65
C LEU A 125 -3.92 -2.33 -14.28
N GLN A 126 -4.60 -3.31 -13.68
CA GLN A 126 -3.99 -4.58 -13.34
C GLN A 126 -3.64 -5.41 -14.58
N ARG A 127 -4.55 -5.51 -15.57
CA ARG A 127 -4.27 -6.13 -16.86
C ARG A 127 -3.10 -5.45 -17.57
N TYR A 128 -3.06 -4.12 -17.51
CA TYR A 128 -1.98 -3.33 -18.10
C TYR A 128 -0.64 -3.57 -17.41
N ASP A 129 -0.60 -3.68 -16.07
CA ASP A 129 0.63 -4.06 -15.34
C ASP A 129 1.09 -5.47 -15.73
N THR A 130 0.18 -6.45 -15.76
CA THR A 130 0.49 -7.83 -16.15
C THR A 130 1.04 -7.91 -17.58
N TYR A 131 0.44 -7.17 -18.51
CA TYR A 131 0.94 -7.05 -19.89
C TYR A 131 2.34 -6.45 -19.94
N MET A 132 2.56 -5.35 -19.22
CA MET A 132 3.88 -4.72 -19.16
C MET A 132 4.95 -5.62 -18.53
N ASP A 133 4.56 -6.48 -17.59
CA ASP A 133 5.43 -7.47 -16.95
C ASP A 133 5.76 -8.63 -17.90
N HIS A 134 4.75 -9.37 -18.34
CA HIS A 134 4.93 -10.66 -18.99
C HIS A 134 5.15 -10.55 -20.50
N VAL A 135 4.59 -9.52 -21.15
CA VAL A 135 4.70 -9.36 -22.61
C VAL A 135 5.82 -8.39 -22.96
N ARG A 136 5.92 -7.26 -22.26
CA ARG A 136 6.95 -6.25 -22.54
C ARG A 136 8.22 -6.40 -21.72
N GLY A 137 8.25 -7.29 -20.73
CA GLY A 137 9.43 -7.51 -19.88
C GLY A 137 9.89 -6.26 -19.14
N LEU A 138 8.98 -5.30 -18.89
CA LEU A 138 9.37 -4.01 -18.34
C LEU A 138 9.73 -4.15 -16.87
N ALA A 139 10.86 -3.54 -16.51
CA ALA A 139 11.29 -3.40 -15.13
C ALA A 139 10.15 -2.80 -14.28
N PRO A 140 9.90 -3.30 -13.06
CA PRO A 140 8.73 -2.87 -12.29
C PRO A 140 8.71 -1.37 -11.98
N LYS A 141 9.88 -0.72 -11.89
CA LYS A 141 9.98 0.75 -11.80
C LYS A 141 9.32 1.46 -13.00
N THR A 142 9.55 0.96 -14.22
CA THR A 142 8.97 1.50 -15.46
C THR A 142 7.46 1.26 -15.48
N ARG A 143 7.01 0.07 -15.08
CA ARG A 143 5.58 -0.27 -15.00
C ARG A 143 4.85 0.61 -13.99
N SER A 144 5.42 0.81 -12.81
CA SER A 144 4.88 1.68 -11.77
C SER A 144 4.74 3.14 -12.25
N ILE A 145 5.72 3.66 -13.00
CA ILE A 145 5.63 4.99 -13.62
C ILE A 145 4.51 5.03 -14.66
N ALA A 146 4.42 4.02 -15.53
CA ALA A 146 3.39 3.93 -16.57
C ALA A 146 1.98 3.84 -15.97
N LEU A 147 1.76 2.99 -14.96
CA LEU A 147 0.49 2.91 -14.23
C LEU A 147 0.11 4.24 -13.58
N ARG A 148 1.08 4.96 -13.01
CA ARG A 148 0.85 6.28 -12.41
C ARG A 148 0.43 7.31 -13.45
N ILE A 149 0.95 7.23 -14.67
CA ILE A 149 0.56 8.09 -15.78
C ILE A 149 -0.85 7.72 -16.25
N VAL A 150 -1.10 6.44 -16.56
CA VAL A 150 -2.40 5.98 -17.06
C VAL A 150 -3.53 6.24 -16.05
N ARG A 151 -3.29 6.03 -14.76
CA ARG A 151 -4.27 6.34 -13.70
C ARG A 151 -4.61 7.83 -13.59
N ARG A 152 -3.83 8.75 -14.17
CA ARG A 152 -4.19 10.18 -14.24
C ARG A 152 -5.05 10.53 -15.46
N LEU A 153 -5.16 9.61 -16.42
CA LEU A 153 -5.89 9.78 -17.67
C LEU A 153 -7.24 9.04 -17.67
N LEU A 154 -7.49 8.24 -16.63
CA LEU A 154 -8.72 7.49 -16.37
C LEU A 154 -9.43 8.09 -15.15
#